data_AF-A0A136JNM4-F1
#
_entry.id   AF-A0A136JNM4-F1
#
_cell.length_a   1.000
_cell.length_b   1.000
_cell.length_c   1.000
_cell.angle_alpha   90.00
_cell.angle_beta   90.00
_cell.angle_gamma   90.00
#
_symmetry.space_group_name_H-M   'P 1'
#
loop_
_entity.id
_entity.type
_entity.pdbx_description
1 polymer ?
#
loop_
_entity_poly.entity_id
_entity_poly.type
_entity_poly.pdbx_seq_one_letter_code
_entity_poly.pdbx_strand_id
1 'polypeptide(L)' 'MRVHLRAIDRPIVGDELYAEYKIKSSNNLELDRLALHSHVLDITLPNEQRQRFIAPLPHDFELAAERIAE' A
#
# COMPACT_ATOMS: atom_id res chain seq x y z
N MET A 1 0.02 4.76 -8.83
CA MET A 1 -0.15 5.23 -7.43
C MET A 1 1.10 5.88 -6.85
N ARG A 2 2.23 5.18 -6.74
CA ARG A 2 3.49 5.68 -6.13
C ARG A 2 3.88 7.12 -6.54
N VAL A 3 4.04 7.36 -7.84
CA VAL A 3 4.39 8.69 -8.38
C VAL A 3 3.34 9.75 -8.08
N HIS A 4 2.05 9.42 -8.24
CA HIS A 4 0.96 10.38 -7.99
C HIS A 4 0.92 10.83 -6.52
N LEU A 5 1.10 9.89 -5.59
CA LEU A 5 1.15 10.18 -4.16
C LEU A 5 2.39 10.99 -3.79
N ARG A 6 3.54 10.71 -4.42
CA ARG A 6 4.73 11.57 -4.32
C ARG A 6 4.49 12.99 -4.84
N ALA A 7 3.81 13.14 -5.97
CA ALA A 7 3.57 14.44 -6.61
C ALA A 7 2.78 15.42 -5.72
N ILE A 8 1.99 14.91 -4.77
CA ILE A 8 1.25 15.70 -3.79
C ILE A 8 1.92 15.75 -2.40
N ASP A 9 3.22 15.43 -2.32
CA ASP A 9 4.03 15.32 -1.11
C ASP A 9 3.53 14.32 -0.04
N ARG A 10 2.73 13.35 -0.46
CA ARG A 10 2.22 12.26 0.40
C ARG A 10 2.71 10.89 -0.11
N PRO A 11 4.04 10.66 -0.24
CA PRO A 11 4.53 9.41 -0.79
C PRO A 11 4.15 8.21 0.11
N ILE A 12 4.13 7.02 -0.48
CA ILE A 12 3.78 5.77 0.22
C ILE A 12 4.89 5.40 1.21
N VAL A 13 4.51 4.88 2.37
CA VAL A 13 5.44 4.37 3.40
C VAL A 13 6.28 3.21 2.84
N GLY A 14 7.58 3.20 3.11
CA GLY A 14 8.50 2.18 2.62
C GLY A 14 8.85 2.31 1.11
N ASP A 15 8.51 3.41 0.44
CA ASP A 15 8.88 3.61 -0.98
C ASP A 15 10.32 4.12 -1.13
N GLU A 16 11.28 3.20 -1.31
CA GLU A 16 12.71 3.53 -1.41
C GLU A 16 13.08 4.45 -2.57
N LEU A 17 12.29 4.48 -3.65
CA LEU A 17 12.57 5.31 -4.82
C LEU A 17 11.96 6.70 -4.71
N TYR A 18 10.70 6.79 -4.29
CA TYR A 18 9.97 8.06 -4.28
C TYR A 18 9.90 8.74 -2.91
N ALA A 19 10.28 8.05 -1.83
CA ALA A 19 10.21 8.53 -0.46
C ALA A 19 11.53 8.48 0.31
N GLU A 20 12.68 8.27 -0.35
CA GLU A 20 14.00 8.10 0.31
C GLU A 20 14.28 9.16 1.40
N TYR A 21 13.97 10.42 1.11
CA TYR A 21 14.16 11.55 2.02
C TYR A 21 13.27 11.51 3.28
N LYS A 22 12.13 10.80 3.26
CA LYS A 22 11.25 10.57 4.43
C LYS A 22 11.55 9.24 5.13
N ILE A 23 12.13 8.26 4.44
CA ILE A 23 12.43 6.93 5.02
C ILE A 23 13.36 7.04 6.23
N LYS A 24 14.42 7.86 6.13
CA LYS A 24 15.41 8.04 7.20
C LYS A 24 14.84 8.75 8.44
N SER A 25 13.80 9.55 8.28
CA SER A 25 13.17 10.34 9.35
C SER A 25 11.88 9.71 9.89
N SER A 26 11.52 8.52 9.42
CA SER A 26 10.25 7.84 9.70
C SER A 26 10.53 6.51 10.39
N ASN A 27 9.64 6.09 11.31
CA ASN A 27 9.64 4.73 11.84
C ASN A 27 9.10 3.70 10.81
N ASN A 28 8.61 4.19 9.66
CA ASN A 28 8.00 3.43 8.56
C ASN A 28 6.93 2.43 9.00
N LEU A 29 6.29 2.70 10.15
CA LEU A 29 5.33 1.80 10.79
C LEU A 29 5.86 0.37 10.98
N GLU A 30 7.19 0.24 11.13
CA GLU A 30 7.90 -1.04 11.21
C GLU A 30 7.73 -1.96 10.00
N LEU A 31 7.30 -1.43 8.85
CA LEU A 31 7.24 -2.17 7.60
C LEU A 31 8.64 -2.26 6.98
N ASP A 32 8.99 -3.45 6.49
CA ASP A 32 10.22 -3.74 5.76
C ASP A 32 10.05 -3.64 4.22
N ARG A 33 8.84 -3.28 3.78
CA ARG A 33 8.45 -3.22 2.37
C ARG A 33 7.47 -2.08 2.12
N LEU A 34 7.23 -1.83 0.83
CA LEU A 34 6.27 -0.82 0.37
C LEU A 34 4.85 -1.09 0.92
N ALA A 35 4.26 -0.09 1.57
CA ALA A 35 2.89 -0.11 2.09
C ALA A 35 1.83 0.04 0.97
N LEU A 36 1.88 -0.82 -0.05
CA LEU A 36 0.95 -0.83 -1.18
C LEU A 36 0.49 -2.27 -1.46
N HIS A 37 -0.82 -2.49 -1.37
CA HIS A 37 -1.45 -3.80 -1.57
C HIS A 37 -2.68 -3.70 -2.48
N SER A 38 -2.75 -4.56 -3.49
CA SER A 38 -3.92 -4.67 -4.37
C SER A 38 -4.97 -5.58 -3.72
N HIS A 39 -5.83 -5.00 -2.89
CA HIS A 39 -6.80 -5.74 -2.09
C HIS A 39 -7.92 -6.40 -2.92
N VAL A 40 -8.38 -5.74 -3.98
CA VAL A 40 -9.51 -6.20 -4.80
C VAL A 40 -9.18 -6.09 -6.28
N LEU A 41 -9.47 -7.15 -7.03
CA LEU A 41 -9.51 -7.16 -8.49
C LEU A 41 -10.94 -7.47 -8.93
N ASP A 42 -11.55 -6.59 -9.71
CA ASP A 42 -12.91 -6.73 -10.24
C ASP A 42 -12.84 -6.60 -11.77
N ILE A 43 -13.11 -7.70 -12.48
CA ILE A 43 -12.96 -7.78 -13.93
C ILE A 43 -14.10 -8.56 -14.57
N THR A 44 -14.37 -8.29 -15.83
CA THR A 44 -15.22 -9.13 -16.67
C THR A 44 -14.36 -10.23 -17.31
N LEU A 45 -14.73 -11.48 -17.10
CA LEU A 45 -14.07 -12.64 -17.70
C LEU A 45 -14.47 -12.80 -19.19
N PRO A 46 -13.73 -13.61 -19.97
CA PRO A 46 -14.05 -13.84 -21.38
C PRO A 46 -15.43 -14.44 -21.65
N ASN A 47 -16.05 -15.07 -20.64
CA ASN A 47 -17.41 -15.58 -20.69
C ASN A 47 -18.48 -14.52 -20.33
N GLU A 48 -18.10 -13.24 -20.34
CA GLU A 48 -18.92 -12.08 -19.99
C GLU A 48 -19.38 -12.00 -18.53
N GLN A 49 -18.91 -12.91 -17.66
CA GLN A 49 -19.23 -12.86 -16.24
C GLN A 49 -18.32 -11.87 -15.49
N ARG A 50 -18.91 -11.02 -14.67
CA ARG A 50 -18.17 -10.13 -13.76
C ARG A 50 -17.74 -10.92 -12.53
N GLN A 51 -16.44 -10.96 -12.25
CA GLN A 51 -15.89 -11.65 -11.10
C GLN A 51 -15.02 -10.72 -10.26
N ARG A 52 -15.22 -10.81 -8.94
CA ARG A 52 -14.43 -10.11 -7.93
C ARG A 52 -13.53 -11.09 -7.19
N PHE A 53 -12.26 -10.76 -7.11
CA PHE A 53 -11.23 -11.47 -6.36
C PHE A 53 -10.75 -10.57 -5.22
N ILE A 54 -10.63 -11.13 -4.02
CA ILE A 54 -10.20 -10.41 -2.82
C ILE A 54 -8.95 -11.08 -2.29
N ALA A 55 -7.86 -10.32 -2.19
CA ALA A 55 -6.66 -10.73 -1.48
C ALA A 55 -6.72 -10.13 -0.06
N PRO A 56 -6.73 -10.93 1.02
CA PRO A 56 -6.81 -10.41 2.37
C PRO A 56 -5.70 -9.41 2.65
N LEU A 57 -5.92 -8.51 3.60
CA LEU A 57 -4.90 -7.56 4.00
C LEU A 57 -3.71 -8.35 4.60
N PRO A 58 -2.47 -8.04 4.21
CA PRO A 58 -1.29 -8.62 4.85
C PRO A 58 -1.27 -8.30 6.35
N HIS A 59 -0.84 -9.27 7.17
CA HIS A 59 -0.86 -9.11 8.64
C HIS A 59 0.03 -7.96 9.14
N ASP A 60 1.17 -7.73 8.49
CA ASP A 60 2.05 -6.59 8.74
C ASP A 60 1.34 -5.24 8.54
N PHE A 61 0.39 -5.16 7.61
CA PHE A 61 -0.40 -3.93 7.38
C PHE A 61 -1.47 -3.73 8.46
N GLU A 62 -2.04 -4.82 8.99
CA GLU A 62 -2.97 -4.76 10.14
C GLU A 62 -2.23 -4.20 11.37
N LEU A 63 -1.07 -4.77 11.69
CA LEU A 63 -0.21 -4.27 12.77
C LEU A 63 0.23 -2.81 12.54
N ALA A 64 0.55 -2.44 11.31
CA ALA A 64 0.91 -1.06 10.98
C ALA A 64 -0.26 -0.08 11.20
N ALA A 65 -1.50 -0.50 10.95
CA ALA A 65 -2.68 0.33 11.17
C ALA A 65 -2.96 0.60 12.65
N GLU A 66 -2.72 -0.38 13.53
CA GLU A 66 -2.86 -0.21 14.99
C GLU A 66 -1.91 0.88 15.51
N ARG A 67 -0.66 0.91 15.01
CA ARG A 67 0.35 1.92 15.39
C ARG A 67 0.00 3.35 14.96
N ILE A 68 -0.91 3.54 14.01
CA ILE A 68 -1.38 4.89 13.58
C ILE A 68 -2.44 5.43 14.55
N ALA A 69 -3.17 4.54 15.23
CA ALA A 69 -4.29 4.92 16.10
C ALA A 69 -3.85 5.34 17.52
N GLU A 70 -2.57 5.13 17.86
CA GLU A 70 -1.93 5.56 19.11
C GLU A 70 -1.47 7.03 19.07
#